data_AF-A0A817UZV3-F1
#
_entry.id   AF-A0A817UZV3-F1
#
_cell.length_a   1.000
_cell.length_b   1.000
_cell.length_c   1.000
_cell.angle_alpha   90.00
_cell.angle_beta   90.00
_cell.angle_gamma   90.00
#
_symmetry.space_group_name_H-M   'P 1'
#
loop_
_entity.id
_entity.type
_entity.pdbx_description
1 polymer ?
#
loop_
_entity_poly.entity_id
_entity_poly.type
_entity_poly.pdbx_seq_one_letter_code
_entity_poly.pdbx_strand_id
1 'polypeptide(L)'
;MHSSYFIFISFALLYTVAITNGHNDLPKREKTHLKKDPLDYTDRDADSLFEEWEDNDEDILPEDERHDYFLRGKNRQGLRPEDLMGKPQEEIMKLSKKGQTLMMFATVSGSPTRRETEQITQIWWAGLKNALLDVNR
;
A
#
# COMPACT_ATOMS: atom_id res chain seq x y z
N MET A 1 36.03 -41.26 44.12
CA MET A 1 36.40 -40.28 43.06
C MET A 1 35.66 -40.50 41.73
N HIS A 2 35.32 -41.73 41.31
CA HIS A 2 34.63 -41.98 40.02
C HIS A 2 33.19 -41.42 39.90
N SER A 3 32.43 -41.33 41.01
CA SER A 3 31.05 -40.82 40.97
C SER A 3 30.94 -39.33 40.63
N SER A 4 31.95 -38.53 40.97
CA SER A 4 31.94 -37.09 40.69
C SER A 4 32.20 -36.80 39.20
N TYR A 5 33.09 -37.56 38.55
CA TYR A 5 33.32 -37.44 37.11
C TYR A 5 32.11 -37.83 36.27
N PHE A 6 31.32 -38.82 36.70
CA PHE A 6 30.08 -39.21 36.03
C PHE A 6 29.04 -38.08 36.00
N ILE A 7 28.93 -37.30 37.08
CA ILE A 7 28.01 -36.15 37.17
C ILE A 7 28.47 -35.02 36.24
N PHE A 8 29.77 -34.72 36.20
CA PHE A 8 30.30 -33.71 35.28
C PHE A 8 30.14 -34.11 33.82
N ILE A 9 30.31 -35.40 33.48
CA ILE A 9 30.09 -35.91 32.12
C ILE A 9 28.61 -35.85 31.73
N SER A 10 27.68 -36.17 32.65
CA SER A 10 26.25 -36.04 32.35
C SER A 10 25.81 -34.59 32.13
N PHE A 11 26.38 -33.64 32.88
CA PHE A 11 26.13 -32.21 32.68
C PHE A 11 26.72 -31.71 31.34
N ALA A 12 27.92 -32.17 30.96
CA ALA A 12 28.51 -31.85 29.67
C ALA A 12 27.66 -32.39 28.51
N LEU A 13 27.11 -33.60 28.64
CA LEU A 13 26.26 -34.20 27.62
C LEU A 13 24.92 -33.46 27.50
N LEU A 14 24.29 -33.08 28.62
CA LEU A 14 23.11 -32.23 28.63
C LEU A 14 23.37 -30.85 28.00
N TYR A 15 24.55 -30.26 28.25
CA TYR A 15 24.93 -28.97 27.66
C TYR A 15 25.07 -29.05 26.12
N THR A 16 25.65 -30.14 25.59
CA THR A 16 25.73 -30.33 24.13
C THR A 16 24.37 -30.51 23.46
N VAL A 17 23.45 -31.26 24.10
CA VAL A 17 22.08 -31.45 23.59
C VAL A 17 21.26 -30.15 23.65
N ALA A 18 21.49 -29.31 24.67
CA ALA A 18 20.85 -27.99 24.75
C ALA A 18 21.29 -27.05 23.60
N ILE A 19 22.57 -27.10 23.21
CA ILE A 19 23.09 -26.28 22.10
C ILE A 19 22.53 -26.76 20.75
N THR A 20 22.39 -28.07 20.52
CA THR A 20 21.85 -28.58 19.24
C THR A 20 20.36 -28.28 19.07
N ASN A 21 19.59 -28.25 20.17
CA ASN A 21 18.15 -27.98 20.11
C ASN A 21 17.83 -26.49 19.97
N GLY A 22 18.74 -25.58 20.34
CA GLY A 22 18.55 -24.13 20.23
C GLY A 22 18.83 -23.53 18.83
N HIS A 23 19.22 -24.33 17.83
CA HIS A 23 19.60 -23.82 16.51
C HIS A 23 18.47 -23.87 15.46
N ASN A 24 17.28 -24.42 15.79
CA ASN A 24 16.24 -24.67 14.79
C ASN A 24 15.11 -23.64 14.72
N ASP A 25 15.15 -22.59 15.55
CA ASP A 25 14.14 -21.51 15.52
C ASP A 25 14.64 -20.29 14.73
N LEU A 26 14.93 -20.49 13.43
CA LEU A 26 15.06 -19.37 12.51
C LEU A 26 13.65 -18.96 12.05
N PRO A 27 13.25 -17.68 12.22
CA PRO A 27 11.94 -17.23 11.78
C PRO A 27 11.82 -17.41 10.27
N LYS A 28 10.75 -18.12 9.86
CA LYS A 28 10.39 -18.34 8.44
C LYS A 28 10.19 -16.97 7.77
N ARG A 29 11.24 -16.45 7.12
CA ARG A 29 11.23 -15.11 6.50
C ARG A 29 10.12 -15.04 5.44
N GLU A 30 9.10 -14.24 5.71
CA GLU A 30 8.06 -13.81 4.78
C GLU A 30 8.65 -13.39 3.43
N LYS A 31 8.14 -13.93 2.31
CA LYS A 31 8.67 -13.74 0.95
C LYS A 31 8.51 -12.29 0.50
N THR A 32 9.44 -11.41 0.87
CA THR A 32 9.67 -10.14 0.17
C THR A 32 10.32 -10.44 -1.18
N HIS A 33 9.75 -9.97 -2.28
CA HIS A 33 10.14 -10.33 -3.66
C HIS A 33 11.52 -9.78 -4.10
N LEU A 34 12.28 -9.11 -3.22
CA LEU A 34 13.68 -8.74 -3.48
C LEU A 34 14.48 -8.82 -2.17
N LYS A 35 14.78 -10.04 -1.70
CA LYS A 35 15.62 -10.26 -0.50
C LYS A 35 17.12 -10.21 -0.76
N LYS A 36 17.54 -10.14 -2.02
CA LYS A 36 18.93 -10.30 -2.44
C LYS A 36 19.44 -9.01 -3.05
N ASP A 37 20.70 -8.70 -2.79
CA ASP A 37 21.38 -7.59 -3.44
C ASP A 37 21.41 -7.85 -4.97
N PRO A 38 21.30 -6.81 -5.82
CA PRO A 38 21.27 -6.95 -7.27
C PRO A 38 22.49 -7.68 -7.86
N LEU A 39 23.61 -7.69 -7.15
CA LEU A 39 24.86 -8.33 -7.54
C LEU A 39 24.91 -9.82 -7.16
N ASP A 40 24.04 -10.28 -6.26
CA ASP A 40 24.00 -11.65 -5.75
C ASP A 40 22.96 -12.52 -6.46
N TYR A 41 22.28 -11.98 -7.49
CA TYR A 41 21.36 -12.76 -8.30
C TYR A 41 22.13 -13.77 -9.14
N THR A 42 21.83 -15.05 -8.90
CA THR A 42 22.33 -16.16 -9.71
C THR A 42 21.36 -16.43 -10.86
N ASP A 43 21.83 -17.05 -11.94
CA ASP A 43 21.01 -17.44 -13.10
C ASP A 43 19.71 -18.16 -12.71
N ARG A 44 19.76 -19.03 -11.68
CA ARG A 44 18.57 -19.71 -11.13
C ARG A 44 17.52 -18.77 -10.54
N ASP A 45 17.95 -17.65 -9.94
CA ASP A 45 17.03 -16.65 -9.40
C ASP A 45 16.44 -15.80 -10.53
N ALA A 46 17.19 -15.59 -11.62
CA ALA A 46 16.68 -14.93 -12.82
C ALA A 46 15.60 -15.78 -13.50
N ASP A 47 15.80 -17.10 -13.60
CA ASP A 47 14.80 -18.03 -14.15
C ASP A 47 13.52 -18.04 -13.31
N SER A 48 13.63 -18.09 -11.98
CA SER A 48 12.46 -18.05 -11.09
C SER A 48 11.71 -16.72 -11.13
N LEU A 49 12.42 -15.60 -11.30
CA LEU A 49 11.78 -14.31 -11.53
C LEU A 49 11.10 -14.29 -12.88
N PHE A 50 11.72 -14.86 -13.91
CA PHE A 50 11.15 -14.92 -15.25
C PHE A 50 9.84 -15.74 -15.28
N GLU A 51 9.79 -16.88 -14.60
CA GLU A 51 8.56 -17.66 -14.41
C GLU A 51 7.46 -16.84 -13.71
N GLU A 52 7.79 -16.10 -12.64
CA GLU A 52 6.83 -15.21 -11.97
C GLU A 52 6.33 -14.07 -12.87
N TRP A 53 7.16 -13.60 -13.80
CA TRP A 53 6.77 -12.60 -14.80
C TRP A 53 5.85 -13.19 -15.85
N GLU A 54 6.17 -14.36 -16.41
CA GLU A 54 5.31 -15.06 -17.39
C GLU A 54 3.94 -15.39 -16.76
N ASP A 55 3.92 -15.93 -15.55
CA ASP A 55 2.68 -16.26 -14.82
C ASP A 55 1.76 -15.04 -14.58
N ASN A 56 2.33 -13.84 -14.46
CA ASN A 56 1.59 -12.60 -14.19
C ASN A 56 1.29 -11.77 -15.45
N ASP A 57 1.97 -12.05 -16.57
CA ASP A 57 1.71 -11.45 -17.88
C ASP A 57 0.56 -12.16 -18.62
N GLU A 58 0.31 -13.44 -18.34
CA GLU A 58 -0.78 -14.23 -18.95
C GLU A 58 -2.20 -13.70 -18.61
N ASP A 59 -2.35 -12.92 -17.54
CA ASP A 59 -3.63 -12.40 -17.05
C ASP A 59 -3.92 -10.94 -17.48
N ILE A 60 -3.13 -10.34 -18.37
CA ILE A 60 -3.46 -9.01 -18.91
C ILE A 60 -4.62 -9.16 -19.89
N LEU A 61 -5.84 -9.10 -19.35
CA LEU A 61 -7.07 -9.01 -20.12
C LEU A 61 -6.92 -7.93 -21.21
N PRO A 62 -7.49 -8.15 -22.41
CA PRO A 62 -7.48 -7.16 -23.47
C PRO A 62 -8.11 -5.85 -22.97
N GLU A 63 -7.70 -4.72 -23.54
CA GLU A 63 -7.96 -3.39 -22.98
C GLU A 63 -9.45 -3.09 -22.71
N ASP A 64 -10.34 -3.74 -23.45
CA ASP A 64 -11.80 -3.72 -23.36
C ASP A 64 -12.40 -4.62 -22.27
N GLU A 65 -11.68 -5.63 -21.81
CA GLU A 65 -12.09 -6.56 -20.73
C GLU A 65 -11.39 -6.24 -19.39
N ARG A 66 -10.41 -5.32 -19.38
CA ARG A 66 -9.78 -4.86 -18.14
C ARG A 66 -10.77 -4.11 -17.25
N HIS A 67 -10.83 -4.50 -15.98
CA HIS A 67 -11.65 -3.83 -14.97
C HIS A 67 -11.31 -2.32 -14.86
N ASP A 68 -12.33 -1.47 -14.75
CA ASP A 68 -12.24 0.02 -14.68
C ASP A 68 -11.23 0.56 -13.64
N TYR A 69 -10.83 -0.27 -12.68
CA TYR A 69 -9.77 0.05 -11.72
C TYR A 69 -8.44 0.41 -12.38
N PHE A 70 -8.08 -0.22 -13.51
CA PHE A 70 -6.82 0.03 -14.22
C PHE A 70 -6.86 1.32 -15.07
N LEU A 71 -8.03 1.71 -15.58
CA LEU A 71 -8.24 2.99 -16.28
C LEU A 71 -8.16 4.21 -15.33
N ARG A 72 -8.30 3.98 -14.01
CA ARG A 72 -8.21 5.00 -12.97
C ARG A 72 -6.76 5.32 -12.55
N GLY A 73 -5.78 4.75 -13.25
CA GLY A 73 -4.36 4.89 -12.98
C GLY A 73 -3.73 6.11 -13.65
N LYS A 74 -3.87 7.30 -13.07
CA LYS A 74 -2.88 8.37 -13.37
C LYS A 74 -2.66 9.46 -12.33
N ASN A 75 -3.13 9.31 -11.09
CA ASN A 75 -2.68 10.16 -9.96
C ASN A 75 -3.04 9.58 -8.59
N ARG A 76 -2.72 8.31 -8.37
CA ARG A 76 -2.62 7.76 -7.01
C ARG A 76 -1.17 7.87 -6.57
N GLN A 77 -0.73 9.09 -6.27
CA GLN A 77 0.39 9.23 -5.34
C GLN A 77 -0.14 8.72 -4.01
N GLY A 78 0.08 7.43 -3.76
CA GLY A 78 -0.47 6.71 -2.62
C GLY A 78 0.02 7.37 -1.35
N LEU A 79 -0.90 7.93 -0.58
CA LEU A 79 -0.61 8.32 0.79
C LEU A 79 -0.15 7.07 1.53
N ARG A 80 1.04 7.12 2.11
CA ARG A 80 1.50 6.05 2.96
C ARG A 80 0.79 6.16 4.30
N PRO A 81 0.38 5.05 4.94
CA PRO A 81 -0.22 5.10 6.27
C PRO A 81 0.60 5.93 7.27
N GLU A 82 1.92 5.95 7.12
CA GLU A 82 2.87 6.70 7.94
C GLU A 82 2.73 8.23 7.77
N ASP A 83 2.31 8.71 6.59
CA ASP A 83 2.10 10.14 6.32
C ASP A 83 0.83 10.69 6.97
N LEU A 84 -0.05 9.80 7.44
CA LEU A 84 -1.38 10.08 7.98
C LEU A 84 -1.45 10.03 9.51
N MET A 85 -0.45 9.41 10.16
CA MET A 85 -0.43 9.26 11.62
C MET A 85 -0.09 10.60 12.30
N GLY A 86 -1.02 11.11 13.11
CA GLY A 86 -0.79 12.28 13.98
C GLY A 86 -1.09 13.65 13.36
N LYS A 87 -1.57 13.72 12.10
CA LYS A 87 -1.98 14.98 11.46
C LYS A 87 -3.48 15.24 11.62
N PRO A 88 -3.91 16.52 11.68
CA PRO A 88 -5.33 16.85 11.69
C PRO A 88 -6.02 16.42 10.39
N GLN A 89 -7.31 16.08 10.48
CA GLN A 89 -8.13 15.55 9.38
C GLN A 89 -8.12 16.45 8.12
N GLU A 90 -8.00 17.76 8.30
CA GLU A 90 -7.92 18.72 7.19
C GLU A 90 -6.63 18.60 6.38
N GLU A 91 -5.51 18.33 7.03
CA GLU A 91 -4.21 18.16 6.37
C GLU A 91 -4.16 16.83 5.62
N ILE A 92 -4.75 15.78 6.20
CA ILE A 92 -4.95 14.49 5.53
C ILE A 92 -5.81 14.66 4.27
N MET A 93 -6.86 15.47 4.33
CA MET A 93 -7.71 15.76 3.17
C MET A 93 -6.96 16.52 2.07
N LYS A 94 -6.13 17.50 2.45
CA LYS A 94 -5.28 18.25 1.51
C LYS A 94 -4.28 17.34 0.82
N LEU A 95 -3.66 16.41 1.55
CA LEU A 95 -2.68 15.47 1.00
C LEU A 95 -3.32 14.40 0.12
N SER A 96 -4.46 13.84 0.54
CA SER A 96 -5.15 12.75 -0.20
C SER A 96 -5.76 13.17 -1.53
N LYS A 97 -6.21 14.42 -1.64
CA LYS A 97 -7.00 14.90 -2.78
C LYS A 97 -6.28 15.96 -3.61
N LYS A 98 -4.98 16.20 -3.36
CA LYS A 98 -4.17 17.12 -4.16
C LYS A 98 -4.05 16.62 -5.59
N GLY A 99 -4.52 17.41 -6.56
CA GLY A 99 -4.47 17.06 -7.98
C GLY A 99 -5.54 16.07 -8.44
N GLN A 100 -6.51 15.74 -7.59
CA GLN A 100 -7.68 14.94 -7.95
C GLN A 100 -8.93 15.82 -8.04
N THR A 101 -9.78 15.56 -9.02
CA THR A 101 -11.08 16.21 -9.14
C THR A 101 -11.99 15.75 -8.00
N LEU A 102 -12.41 16.68 -7.14
CA LEU A 102 -13.37 16.41 -6.07
C LEU A 102 -14.77 16.84 -6.49
N MET A 103 -15.69 15.88 -6.59
CA MET A 103 -17.11 16.14 -6.82
C MET A 103 -17.81 16.45 -5.48
N MET A 104 -18.58 17.53 -5.43
CA MET A 104 -19.34 17.95 -4.24
C MET A 104 -20.82 18.10 -4.60
N PHE A 105 -21.69 17.60 -3.71
CA PHE A 105 -23.14 17.79 -3.82
C PHE A 105 -23.59 18.79 -2.76
N ALA A 106 -24.24 19.87 -3.20
CA ALA A 106 -24.75 20.91 -2.32
C ALA A 106 -26.27 21.01 -2.46
N THR A 107 -26.98 21.04 -1.33
CA THR A 107 -28.42 21.30 -1.28
C THR A 107 -28.66 22.73 -0.81
N VAL A 108 -29.41 23.51 -1.58
CA VAL A 108 -29.81 24.86 -1.19
C VAL A 108 -31.02 24.76 -0.25
N SER A 109 -30.97 25.47 0.88
CA SER A 109 -32.06 25.50 1.86
C SER A 109 -33.29 26.24 1.31
N GLY A 110 -34.48 25.92 1.84
CA GLY A 110 -35.72 26.65 1.53
C GLY A 110 -36.57 26.10 0.38
N SER A 111 -36.40 24.83 0.00
CA SER A 111 -37.15 24.19 -1.11
C SER A 111 -37.25 25.06 -2.37
N PRO A 112 -36.11 25.55 -2.90
CA PRO A 112 -36.12 26.44 -4.06
C PRO A 112 -36.64 25.73 -5.32
N THR A 113 -37.23 26.50 -6.22
CA THR A 113 -37.60 26.02 -7.55
C THR A 113 -36.34 25.77 -8.40
N ARG A 114 -36.43 24.90 -9.42
CA ARG A 114 -35.30 24.59 -10.33
C ARG A 114 -34.61 25.84 -10.87
N ARG A 115 -35.39 26.87 -11.20
CA ARG A 115 -34.88 28.16 -11.73
C ARG A 115 -34.07 28.93 -10.70
N GLU A 116 -34.50 28.93 -9.44
CA GLU A 116 -33.79 29.62 -8.36
C GLU A 116 -32.50 28.86 -8.00
N THR A 117 -32.53 27.53 -7.95
CA THR A 117 -31.32 26.72 -7.77
C THR A 117 -30.31 26.98 -8.88
N GLU A 118 -30.77 27.09 -10.13
CA GLU A 118 -29.89 27.39 -11.26
C GLU A 118 -29.26 28.78 -11.16
N GLN A 119 -30.04 29.80 -10.76
CA GLN A 119 -29.50 31.15 -10.54
C GLN A 119 -28.48 31.19 -9.40
N ILE A 120 -28.77 30.53 -8.28
CA ILE A 120 -27.86 30.48 -7.13
C ILE A 120 -26.56 29.75 -7.50
N THR A 121 -26.67 28.61 -8.18
CA THR A 121 -25.49 27.85 -8.64
C THR A 121 -24.69 28.60 -9.71
N GLN A 122 -25.33 29.40 -10.57
CA GLN A 122 -24.64 30.29 -11.50
C GLN A 122 -23.83 31.38 -10.79
N ILE A 123 -24.39 32.00 -9.74
CA ILE A 123 -23.66 33.01 -8.94
C ILE A 123 -22.44 32.37 -8.27
N TRP A 124 -22.61 31.18 -7.70
CA TRP A 124 -21.50 30.46 -7.07
C TRP A 124 -20.45 30.04 -8.10
N TRP A 125 -20.84 29.52 -9.26
CA TRP A 125 -19.91 29.16 -10.32
C TRP A 125 -19.09 30.37 -10.79
N ALA A 126 -19.74 31.52 -11.00
CA ALA A 126 -19.06 32.77 -11.35
C ALA A 126 -18.10 33.24 -10.24
N GLY A 127 -18.52 33.16 -8.97
CA GLY A 127 -17.67 33.49 -7.82
C GLY A 127 -16.46 32.56 -7.68
N LEU A 128 -16.65 31.25 -7.89
CA LEU A 128 -15.57 30.25 -7.84
C LEU A 128 -14.59 30.43 -9.00
N LYS A 129 -15.08 30.72 -10.22
CA LYS A 129 -14.23 31.02 -11.38
C LYS A 129 -13.45 32.32 -11.21
N ASN A 130 -14.04 33.33 -10.55
CA ASN A 130 -13.33 34.57 -10.19
C ASN A 130 -12.15 34.28 -9.23
N ALA A 131 -12.33 33.34 -8.28
CA ALA A 131 -11.24 32.86 -7.42
C ALA A 131 -10.20 31.96 -8.13
N LEU A 132 -10.21 31.90 -9.47
CA LEU A 132 -9.32 31.08 -10.31
C LEU A 132 -9.41 29.57 -10.02
N LEU A 133 -10.54 29.10 -9.47
CA LEU A 133 -10.79 27.68 -9.24
C LEU A 133 -11.37 27.04 -10.51
N ASP A 134 -10.82 25.90 -10.90
CA ASP A 134 -11.37 25.13 -12.02
C ASP A 134 -12.54 24.25 -11.56
N VAL A 135 -13.76 24.76 -11.76
CA VAL A 135 -15.00 24.10 -11.36
C VAL A 135 -15.86 23.79 -12.59
N ASN A 136 -16.36 22.56 -12.64
CA ASN A 136 -17.36 22.10 -13.61
C ASN A 136 -18.72 21.96 -12.89
N ARG A 137 -19.82 22.27 -13.59
CA ARG A 137 -21.19 22.26 -13.04
C ARG A 137 -22.04 21.18 -13.66
#